data_AF-A0A350YFW3-F1
#
_entry.id   AF-A0A350YFW3-F1
#
_cell.length_a   1.000
_cell.length_b   1.000
_cell.length_c   1.000
_cell.angle_alpha   90.00
_cell.angle_beta   90.00
_cell.angle_gamma   90.00
#
_symmetry.space_group_name_H-M   'P 1'
#
loop_
_entity.id
_entity.type
_entity.pdbx_description
1 polymer ?
#
loop_
_entity_poly.entity_id
_entity_poly.type
_entity_poly.pdbx_seq_one_letter_code
_entity_poly.pdbx_strand_id
1 'polypeptide(L)'
;MNREDAICNEQRFAIAILQPLVFAKTGKYLDTLQLNVLGGAWNNQSYEQIAEAHCFSAAHAKTVGANLWDLLSQVIGTKINKKNVQVVLQRELNQLAADGVTDVTDGSSLLSRILGFTNNLS
;
A
#
# COMPACT_ATOMS: atom_id res chain seq x y z
N MET A 1 14.64 -19.63 4.21
CA MET A 1 13.91 -18.38 3.89
C MET A 1 12.92 -18.19 5.02
N ASN A 2 13.21 -17.26 5.95
CA ASN A 2 12.43 -17.14 7.18
C ASN A 2 11.10 -16.44 6.87
N ARG A 3 10.05 -16.77 7.63
CA ARG A 3 8.74 -16.10 7.47
C ARG A 3 8.84 -14.58 7.62
N GLU A 4 9.81 -14.10 8.39
CA GLU A 4 10.10 -12.68 8.60
C GLU A 4 10.62 -12.00 7.31
N ASP A 5 11.39 -12.71 6.47
CA ASP A 5 11.91 -12.19 5.20
C ASP A 5 10.79 -12.07 4.14
N ALA A 6 9.85 -13.01 4.13
CA ALA A 6 8.72 -13.02 3.19
C ALA A 6 7.76 -11.84 3.43
N ILE A 7 7.48 -11.54 4.70
CA ILE A 7 6.60 -10.42 5.10
C ILE A 7 7.22 -9.08 4.69
N CYS A 8 8.52 -8.90 4.90
CA CYS A 8 9.24 -7.69 4.49
C CYS A 8 9.19 -7.47 2.96
N ASN A 9 9.26 -8.55 2.16
CA ASN A 9 9.25 -8.45 0.71
C ASN A 9 7.85 -8.10 0.16
N GLU A 10 6.80 -8.70 0.71
CA GLU A 10 5.41 -8.39 0.36
C GLU A 10 5.03 -6.94 0.71
N GLN A 11 5.45 -6.47 1.89
CA GLN A 11 5.17 -5.11 2.35
C GLN A 11 5.84 -4.05 1.46
N ARG A 12 7.10 -4.27 1.08
CA ARG A 12 7.83 -3.35 0.16
C ARG A 12 7.13 -3.23 -1.18
N PHE A 13 6.61 -4.34 -1.70
CA PHE A 13 5.92 -4.35 -2.98
C PHE A 13 4.58 -3.61 -2.92
N ALA A 14 3.81 -3.81 -1.85
CA ALA A 14 2.59 -3.04 -1.59
C ALA A 14 2.85 -1.53 -1.54
N ILE A 15 3.90 -1.11 -0.83
CA ILE A 15 4.29 0.31 -0.79
C ILE A 15 4.64 0.83 -2.19
N ALA A 16 5.40 0.05 -2.98
CA ALA A 16 5.82 0.44 -4.32
C ALA A 16 4.63 0.67 -5.28
N ILE A 17 3.53 -0.06 -5.10
CA ILE A 17 2.29 0.14 -5.88
C ILE A 17 1.50 1.34 -5.36
N LEU A 18 1.41 1.51 -4.05
CA LEU A 18 0.62 2.58 -3.45
C LEU A 18 1.22 3.97 -3.65
N GLN A 19 2.54 4.11 -3.60
CA GLN A 19 3.26 5.37 -3.76
C GLN A 19 2.85 6.14 -5.05
N PRO A 20 2.97 5.56 -6.26
CA PRO A 20 2.59 6.26 -7.49
C PRO A 20 1.06 6.47 -7.59
N LEU A 21 0.23 5.56 -7.10
CA LEU A 21 -1.22 5.72 -7.08
C LEU A 21 -1.66 6.91 -6.21
N VAL A 22 -1.07 7.02 -5.01
CA VAL A 22 -1.32 8.14 -4.09
C VAL A 22 -0.76 9.44 -4.67
N PHE A 23 0.41 9.40 -5.30
CA PHE A 23 0.99 10.57 -5.97
C PHE A 23 0.12 11.08 -7.12
N ALA A 24 -0.42 10.19 -7.95
CA ALA A 24 -1.32 10.57 -9.04
C ALA A 24 -2.59 11.29 -8.54
N LYS A 25 -3.09 10.93 -7.35
CA LYS A 25 -4.31 11.53 -6.78
C LYS A 25 -4.06 12.77 -5.94
N THR A 26 -2.98 12.81 -5.17
CA THR A 26 -2.71 13.84 -4.15
C THR A 26 -1.56 14.77 -4.50
N GLY A 27 -0.76 14.42 -5.52
CA GLY A 27 0.50 15.08 -5.86
C GLY A 27 1.62 14.87 -4.82
N LYS A 28 1.41 13.99 -3.83
CA LYS A 28 2.35 13.71 -2.75
C LYS A 28 2.48 12.21 -2.52
N TYR A 29 3.63 11.81 -2.00
CA TYR A 29 3.88 10.43 -1.57
C TYR A 29 3.41 10.22 -0.13
N LEU A 30 3.22 8.95 0.26
CA LEU A 30 2.92 8.64 1.66
C LEU A 30 4.12 8.99 2.53
N ASP A 31 3.87 9.71 3.61
CA ASP A 31 4.90 10.10 4.58
C ASP A 31 5.38 8.90 5.40
N THR A 32 6.54 9.02 6.05
CA THR A 32 7.14 7.95 6.87
C THR A 32 6.16 7.42 7.91
N LEU A 33 5.35 8.29 8.53
CA LEU A 33 4.35 7.87 9.50
C LEU A 33 3.23 7.03 8.88
N GLN A 34 2.77 7.38 7.68
CA GLN A 34 1.76 6.60 6.96
C GLN A 34 2.32 5.23 6.54
N LEU A 35 3.58 5.19 6.10
CA LEU A 35 4.29 3.95 5.77
C LEU A 35 4.44 3.04 6.99
N ASN A 36 4.76 3.60 8.15
CA ASN A 36 4.85 2.87 9.42
C ASN A 36 3.49 2.30 9.84
N VAL A 37 2.41 3.09 9.71
CA VAL A 37 1.04 2.62 9.98
C VAL A 37 0.62 1.52 9.02
N LEU A 38 0.97 1.64 7.73
CA LEU A 38 0.73 0.61 6.72
C LEU A 38 1.49 -0.68 7.04
N GLY A 39 2.77 -0.56 7.41
CA GLY A 39 3.61 -1.69 7.79
C GLY A 39 3.11 -2.42 9.03
N GLY A 40 2.75 -1.66 10.07
CA GLY A 40 2.17 -2.25 11.27
C GLY A 40 0.81 -2.90 11.00
N ALA A 41 -0.01 -2.33 10.12
CA ALA A 41 -1.24 -2.97 9.68
C ALA A 41 -0.97 -4.30 8.95
N TRP A 42 0.06 -4.34 8.10
CA TRP A 42 0.49 -5.55 7.39
C TRP A 42 0.96 -6.65 8.36
N ASN A 43 1.66 -6.27 9.43
CA ASN A 43 2.11 -7.17 10.47
C ASN A 43 1.04 -7.43 11.56
N ASN A 44 -0.22 -7.07 11.32
CA ASN A 44 -1.34 -7.19 12.27
C ASN A 44 -1.14 -6.47 13.62
N GLN A 45 -0.20 -5.54 13.73
CA GLN A 45 0.09 -4.78 14.95
C GLN A 45 -1.02 -3.78 15.28
N SER A 46 -1.35 -3.60 16.56
CA SER A 46 -2.31 -2.57 17.02
C SER A 46 -1.74 -1.16 16.82
N TYR A 47 -2.61 -0.14 16.81
CA TYR A 47 -2.14 1.24 16.75
C TYR A 47 -1.29 1.62 17.97
N GLU A 48 -1.49 0.98 19.12
CA GLU A 48 -0.64 1.18 20.30
C GLU A 48 0.76 0.63 20.05
N GLN A 49 0.88 -0.58 19.50
CA GLN A 49 2.18 -1.18 19.16
C GLN A 49 2.94 -0.37 18.12
N ILE A 50 2.24 0.16 17.11
CA ILE A 50 2.84 1.02 16.08
C ILE A 50 3.29 2.35 16.71
N ALA A 51 2.46 2.93 17.56
CA ALA A 51 2.75 4.18 18.24
C ALA A 51 3.96 4.04 19.17
N GLU A 52 4.04 2.94 19.94
CA GLU A 52 5.16 2.62 20.82
C GLU A 52 6.46 2.40 20.03
N ALA A 53 6.41 1.63 18.94
CA ALA A 53 7.56 1.35 18.09
C ALA A 53 8.15 2.60 17.41
N HIS A 54 7.34 3.64 17.20
CA HIS A 54 7.74 4.84 16.46
C HIS A 54 7.64 6.13 17.30
N CYS A 55 7.49 6.01 18.62
CA CYS A 55 7.41 7.13 19.57
C CYS A 55 6.28 8.15 19.28
N PHE A 56 5.14 7.69 18.77
CA PHE A 56 3.94 8.50 18.57
C PHE A 56 2.87 8.21 19.63
N SER A 57 1.81 9.01 19.66
CA SER A 57 0.64 8.68 20.48
C SER A 57 -0.32 7.76 19.71
N ALA A 58 -0.96 6.82 20.41
CA ALA A 58 -1.93 5.91 19.80
C ALA A 58 -3.09 6.66 19.11
N ALA A 59 -3.51 7.79 19.68
CA ALA A 59 -4.53 8.67 19.08
C ALA A 59 -4.05 9.27 17.74
N HIS A 60 -2.79 9.68 17.67
CA HIS A 60 -2.20 10.18 16.43
C HIS A 60 -2.07 9.08 15.37
N ALA A 61 -1.56 7.90 15.75
CA ALA A 61 -1.47 6.75 14.85
C ALA A 61 -2.84 6.31 14.30
N LYS A 62 -3.89 6.34 15.14
CA LYS A 62 -5.26 6.03 14.73
C LYS A 62 -5.83 7.06 13.76
N THR A 63 -5.55 8.34 13.99
CA THR A 63 -5.98 9.43 13.10
C THR A 63 -5.30 9.32 11.73
N VAL A 64 -3.98 9.09 11.73
CA VAL A 64 -3.22 8.90 10.49
C VAL A 64 -3.68 7.64 9.76
N GLY A 65 -3.94 6.55 10.49
CA GLY A 65 -4.49 5.32 9.92
C GLY A 65 -5.85 5.54 9.27
N ALA A 66 -6.79 6.20 9.94
CA ALA A 66 -8.10 6.50 9.37
C ALA A 66 -7.99 7.29 8.05
N ASN A 67 -7.21 8.38 8.06
CA ASN A 67 -6.97 9.19 6.87
C ASN A 67 -6.29 8.39 5.74
N LEU A 68 -5.35 7.51 6.10
CA LEU A 68 -4.67 6.63 5.16
C LEU A 68 -5.65 5.67 4.47
N TRP A 69 -6.50 4.99 5.25
CA TRP A 69 -7.46 4.03 4.70
C TRP A 69 -8.51 4.70 3.81
N ASP A 70 -8.99 5.88 4.19
CA ASP A 70 -9.93 6.66 3.38
C ASP A 70 -9.28 7.14 2.08
N LEU A 71 -8.02 7.59 2.14
CA LEU A 71 -7.26 7.98 0.96
C LEU A 71 -7.07 6.79 0.01
N LEU A 72 -6.59 5.66 0.53
CA LEU A 72 -6.39 4.45 -0.25
C LEU A 72 -7.69 3.95 -0.86
N SER A 73 -8.80 4.06 -0.13
CA SER A 73 -10.12 3.68 -0.64
C SER A 73 -10.55 4.53 -1.84
N GLN A 74 -10.26 5.83 -1.80
CA GLN A 74 -10.56 6.74 -2.90
C GLN A 74 -9.64 6.54 -4.11
N VAL A 75 -8.38 6.20 -3.86
CA VAL A 75 -7.36 6.01 -4.90
C VAL A 75 -7.58 4.69 -5.64
N ILE A 76 -7.83 3.60 -4.91
CA ILE A 76 -8.04 2.25 -5.49
C ILE A 76 -9.50 2.08 -5.93
N GLY A 77 -10.42 2.93 -5.44
CA GLY A 77 -11.86 2.81 -5.72
C GLY A 77 -12.52 1.63 -4.98
N THR A 78 -11.78 0.94 -4.11
CA THR A 78 -12.28 -0.17 -3.28
C THR A 78 -12.12 0.19 -1.81
N LYS A 79 -13.12 -0.11 -0.99
CA LYS A 79 -13.07 0.15 0.45
C LYS A 79 -11.91 -0.59 1.12
N ILE A 80 -10.90 0.16 1.55
CA ILE A 80 -9.72 -0.33 2.26
C ILE A 80 -9.80 0.04 3.74
N ASN A 81 -9.32 -0.85 4.58
CA ASN A 81 -9.17 -0.71 6.02
C ASN A 81 -7.98 -1.56 6.47
N LYS A 82 -7.55 -1.35 7.72
CA LYS A 82 -6.42 -2.07 8.33
C LYS A 82 -6.46 -3.60 8.12
N LYS A 83 -7.63 -4.23 8.18
CA LYS A 83 -7.76 -5.71 8.12
C LYS A 83 -7.79 -6.25 6.70
N ASN A 84 -8.26 -5.47 5.73
CA ASN A 84 -8.42 -5.93 4.36
C ASN A 84 -7.35 -5.39 3.41
N VAL A 85 -6.48 -4.46 3.85
CA VAL A 85 -5.45 -3.86 2.99
C VAL A 85 -4.56 -4.92 2.35
N GLN A 86 -4.12 -5.92 3.11
CA GLN A 86 -3.32 -7.03 2.59
C GLN A 86 -4.10 -7.82 1.54
N VAL A 87 -5.35 -8.20 1.84
CA VAL A 87 -6.19 -9.00 0.92
C VAL A 87 -6.54 -8.23 -0.35
N VAL A 88 -6.88 -6.95 -0.23
CA VAL A 88 -7.21 -6.09 -1.37
C VAL A 88 -5.98 -5.93 -2.25
N LEU A 89 -4.81 -5.64 -1.68
CA LEU A 89 -3.58 -5.53 -2.46
C LEU A 89 -3.17 -6.85 -3.08
N GLN A 90 -3.25 -7.97 -2.35
CA GLN A 90 -3.00 -9.30 -2.89
C GLN A 90 -3.96 -9.64 -4.03
N ARG A 91 -5.22 -9.19 -3.94
CA ARG A 91 -6.21 -9.37 -4.99
C ARG A 91 -5.89 -8.50 -6.21
N GLU A 92 -5.51 -7.25 -6.03
CA GLU A 92 -5.05 -6.41 -7.13
C GLU A 92 -3.84 -7.06 -7.82
N LEU A 93 -2.88 -7.58 -7.04
CA LEU A 93 -1.74 -8.36 -7.55
C LEU A 93 -2.16 -9.61 -8.34
N ASN A 94 -3.12 -10.37 -7.82
CA ASN A 94 -3.61 -11.57 -8.51
C ASN A 94 -4.44 -11.23 -9.76
N GLN A 95 -5.19 -10.13 -9.75
CA GLN A 95 -5.89 -9.64 -10.94
C GLN A 95 -4.90 -9.19 -12.02
N LEU A 96 -3.78 -8.57 -11.61
CA LEU A 96 -2.67 -8.23 -12.50
C LEU A 96 -2.00 -9.47 -13.10
N ALA A 97 -1.93 -10.58 -12.36
CA ALA A 97 -1.40 -11.85 -12.86
C ALA A 97 -2.37 -12.60 -13.80
N ALA A 98 -3.69 -12.40 -13.66
CA ALA A 98 -4.71 -13.09 -14.44
C ALA A 98 -4.89 -12.50 -15.87
N ASP A 99 -4.54 -11.23 -16.09
CA ASP A 99 -4.65 -10.56 -17.41
C ASP A 99 -3.50 -10.89 -18.38
N GLY A 100 -2.57 -11.78 -18.00
CA GLY A 100 -1.64 -12.46 -18.92
C GLY A 100 -0.21 -11.92 -18.95
N VAL A 101 0.72 -12.70 -18.38
CA VAL A 101 1.97 -13.21 -18.97
C VAL A 101 2.79 -13.84 -17.83
N THR A 102 2.93 -15.16 -17.89
CA THR A 102 3.96 -15.92 -17.19
C THR A 102 5.30 -15.57 -17.83
N ASP A 103 6.10 -14.71 -17.20
CA ASP A 103 7.55 -14.90 -17.03
C ASP A 103 8.21 -13.59 -16.58
N VAL A 104 9.15 -13.75 -15.65
CA VAL A 104 10.08 -12.79 -15.03
C VAL A 104 9.53 -11.51 -14.36
N THR A 105 9.86 -11.44 -13.07
CA THR A 105 10.03 -10.24 -12.23
C THR A 105 10.53 -9.02 -13.00
N ASP A 106 9.61 -8.15 -13.43
CA ASP A 106 9.98 -6.80 -13.82
C ASP A 106 8.94 -5.78 -13.36
N GLY A 107 9.36 -4.89 -12.44
CA GLY A 107 8.53 -3.83 -11.89
C GLY A 107 8.05 -2.80 -12.91
N SER A 108 8.55 -2.85 -14.15
CA SER A 108 8.17 -1.94 -15.23
C SER A 108 6.74 -2.15 -15.70
N SER A 109 6.17 -3.34 -15.57
CA SER A 109 4.77 -3.60 -15.98
C SER A 109 3.75 -3.03 -14.99
N LEU A 110 4.13 -2.91 -13.71
CA LEU A 110 3.32 -2.21 -12.71
C LEU A 110 3.38 -0.70 -12.90
N LEU A 111 4.57 -0.16 -13.17
CA LEU A 111 4.73 1.26 -13.47
C LEU A 111 4.01 1.63 -14.77
N SER A 112 3.98 0.77 -15.80
CA SER A 112 3.27 1.06 -17.05
C SER A 112 1.75 1.07 -16.89
N ARG A 113 1.14 0.21 -16.06
CA ARG A 113 -0.31 0.26 -15.76
C ARG A 113 -0.70 1.42 -14.84
N ILE A 114 0.15 1.77 -13.87
CA ILE A 114 -0.12 2.91 -12.97
C ILE A 114 0.12 4.25 -13.68
N LEU A 115 1.19 4.38 -14.47
CA LEU A 115 1.50 5.60 -15.24
C LEU A 115 0.72 5.67 -16.56
N GLY A 116 0.21 4.55 -17.06
CA GLY A 116 -0.63 4.46 -18.27
C GLY A 116 -1.99 5.13 -18.16
N PHE A 117 -2.43 5.50 -16.94
CA PHE A 117 -3.61 6.35 -16.74
C PHE A 117 -3.38 7.83 -17.12
N THR A 118 -2.15 8.25 -17.43
CA THR A 118 -1.85 9.66 -17.80
C THR A 118 -1.77 9.94 -19.30
N ASN A 119 -2.08 8.98 -20.18
CA ASN A 119 -2.23 9.26 -21.61
C ASN A 119 -3.69 9.53 -21.99
N ASN A 120 -4.26 10.59 -21.40
CA ASN A 120 -5.31 11.37 -22.03
C ASN A 120 -5.36 12.80 -21.44
N LEU A 121 -4.26 13.54 -21.57
CA LEU A 121 -4.36 15.00 -21.59
C LEU A 121 -4.01 15.43 -23.01
N SER A 122 -5.06 15.59 -23.82
CA SER A 122 -5.00 16.30 -25.10
C SER A 122 -5.00 17.80 -24.90
#